data_AF-A0AA42JJI4-F1
#
_entry.id   AF-A0AA42JJI4-F1
#
_cell.length_a   1.000
_cell.length_b   1.000
_cell.length_c   1.000
_cell.angle_alpha   90.00
_cell.angle_beta   90.00
_cell.angle_gamma   90.00
#
_symmetry.space_group_name_H-M   'P 1'
#
loop_
_entity.id
_entity.type
_entity.pdbx_description
1 polymer ?
#
loop_
_entity_poly.entity_id
_entity_poly.type
_entity_poly.pdbx_seq_one_letter_code
_entity_poly.pdbx_strand_id
1 'polypeptide(L)'
;TYRFINYIGIVKDYLNGIISSKEIPYQISLFNRVELSDKVARVFREPLDSSCFNYTVVENNKCKLVYLDQNVISNGFEDKDRIKEILDRNNLIMIYSPNHLEEVNRLPNEDEVNRFLNLLRELTKNYCLLPKPNGAVDEHILAIEDPIFSLKRVRYYQDVSIAFENHTREGVFDREFLFPEYENKEHKDMIANENDIFNSLTNEEFSRVSFNVFGTSYNKSDFNVESINKEFLLKIKVMYKIMDLLGYKLEKKKNRYKAGAAYDPEHLVYALKCDYFVTNDKNLMCRAKQIVKFINLNVEILEYNEFINKFEGTLCKS
;
A
#
# COMPACT_ATOMS: atom_id res chain seq x y z
N THR A 1 33.29 1.46 4.45
CA THR A 1 34.02 2.74 4.27
C THR A 1 33.08 3.92 4.09
N TYR A 2 32.10 3.89 3.18
CA TYR A 2 31.14 4.99 2.96
C TYR A 2 30.27 5.36 4.18
N ARG A 3 29.66 4.39 4.87
CA ARG A 3 28.91 4.61 6.14
C ARG A 3 29.71 5.39 7.19
N PHE A 4 30.95 4.98 7.41
CA PHE A 4 31.83 5.58 8.41
C PHE A 4 32.16 7.03 8.05
N ILE A 5 32.45 7.31 6.78
CA ILE A 5 32.70 8.68 6.29
C ILE A 5 31.45 9.56 6.50
N ASN A 6 30.26 9.04 6.19
CA ASN A 6 29.03 9.80 6.39
C ASN A 6 28.77 10.11 7.88
N TYR A 7 28.95 9.13 8.77
CA TYR A 7 28.81 9.37 10.21
C TYR A 7 29.82 10.39 10.75
N ILE A 8 31.06 10.37 10.24
CA ILE A 8 32.03 11.44 10.54
C ILE A 8 31.51 12.79 10.04
N GLY A 9 30.91 12.84 8.85
CA GLY A 9 30.27 14.04 8.30
C GLY A 9 29.20 14.59 9.25
N ILE A 10 28.24 13.76 9.64
CA ILE A 10 27.16 14.13 10.59
C ILE A 10 27.74 14.63 11.92
N VAL A 11 28.77 13.97 12.46
CA VAL A 11 29.41 14.40 13.70
C VAL A 11 30.13 15.74 13.53
N LYS A 12 30.82 15.95 12.40
CA LYS A 12 31.45 17.25 12.10
C LYS A 12 30.42 18.35 11.98
N ASP A 13 29.31 18.11 11.29
CA ASP A 13 28.24 19.08 11.13
C ASP A 13 27.62 19.44 12.49
N TYR A 14 27.45 18.47 13.38
CA TYR A 14 27.02 18.72 14.75
C TYR A 14 28.04 19.55 15.55
N LEU A 15 29.33 19.16 15.52
CA LEU A 15 30.39 19.89 16.23
C LEU A 15 30.59 21.32 15.72
N ASN A 16 30.32 21.55 14.44
CA ASN A 16 30.37 22.87 13.81
C ASN A 16 29.08 23.69 13.99
N GLY A 17 28.06 23.15 14.67
CA GLY A 17 26.78 23.83 14.89
C GLY A 17 25.89 23.95 13.65
N ILE A 18 26.17 23.19 12.59
CA ILE A 18 25.36 23.15 11.35
C ILE A 18 24.04 22.41 11.61
N ILE A 19 24.09 21.34 12.40
CA ILE A 19 22.91 20.58 12.82
C ILE A 19 22.84 20.49 14.35
N SER A 20 21.64 20.39 14.89
CA SER A 20 21.40 20.15 16.31
C SER A 20 21.50 18.66 16.65
N SER A 21 21.66 18.35 17.94
CA SER A 21 21.67 16.95 18.42
C SER A 21 20.35 16.22 18.13
N LYS A 22 19.24 16.98 18.04
CA LYS A 22 17.93 16.43 17.69
C LYS A 22 17.89 15.96 16.23
N GLU A 23 18.63 16.59 15.31
CA GLU A 23 18.60 16.28 13.88
C GLU A 23 19.49 15.09 13.48
N ILE A 24 20.39 14.64 14.36
CA ILE A 24 21.29 13.51 14.08
C ILE A 24 20.53 12.22 13.66
N PRO A 25 19.48 11.77 14.38
CA PRO A 25 18.71 10.59 13.97
C PRO A 25 18.08 10.74 12.58
N TYR A 26 17.62 11.94 12.23
CA TYR A 26 17.04 12.23 10.92
C TYR A 26 18.06 12.15 9.80
N GLN A 27 19.25 12.72 9.99
CA GLN A 27 20.34 12.64 9.01
C GLN A 27 20.82 11.20 8.79
N ILE A 28 20.88 10.40 9.85
CA ILE A 28 21.17 8.97 9.75
C ILE A 28 20.08 8.24 8.94
N SER A 29 18.80 8.50 9.24
CA SER A 29 17.67 7.91 8.51
C SER A 29 17.69 8.28 7.03
N LEU A 30 17.94 9.55 6.67
CA LEU A 30 18.07 9.99 5.28
C LEU A 30 19.14 9.19 4.53
N PHE A 31 20.31 9.04 5.13
CA PHE A 31 21.39 8.27 4.52
C PHE A 31 21.04 6.77 4.38
N ASN A 32 20.45 6.18 5.42
CA ASN A 32 20.01 4.79 5.37
C ASN A 32 19.03 4.55 4.22
N ARG A 33 18.08 5.49 4.01
CA ARG A 33 17.14 5.43 2.89
C ARG A 33 17.83 5.47 1.55
N VAL A 34 18.80 6.38 1.35
CA VAL A 34 19.58 6.44 0.10
C VAL A 34 20.28 5.10 -0.19
N GLU A 35 20.93 4.49 0.80
CA GLU A 35 21.56 3.18 0.61
C GLU A 35 20.55 2.07 0.28
N LEU A 36 19.36 2.11 0.89
CA LEU A 36 18.29 1.14 0.62
C LEU A 36 17.73 1.33 -0.80
N SER A 37 17.51 2.58 -1.23
CA SER A 37 17.10 2.90 -2.61
C SER A 37 18.12 2.42 -3.64
N ASP A 38 19.42 2.58 -3.36
CA ASP A 38 20.50 2.06 -4.19
C ASP A 38 20.48 0.53 -4.26
N LYS A 39 20.21 -0.16 -3.14
CA LYS A 39 20.07 -1.63 -3.12
C LYS A 39 18.91 -2.06 -4.02
N VAL A 40 17.75 -1.42 -3.88
CA VAL A 40 16.56 -1.68 -4.69
C VAL A 40 16.86 -1.47 -6.19
N ALA A 41 17.49 -0.35 -6.55
CA ALA A 41 17.80 -0.01 -7.95
C ALA A 41 18.80 -0.97 -8.62
N ARG A 42 19.68 -1.62 -7.85
CA ARG A 42 20.64 -2.60 -8.39
C ARG A 42 19.95 -3.91 -8.77
N VAL A 43 19.03 -4.40 -7.94
CA VAL A 43 18.35 -5.68 -8.18
C VAL A 43 17.44 -5.63 -9.41
N PHE A 44 16.82 -4.47 -9.68
CA PHE A 44 16.01 -4.28 -10.90
C PHE A 44 16.80 -4.38 -12.23
N ARG A 45 18.14 -4.50 -12.19
CA ARG A 45 18.98 -4.70 -13.38
C ARG A 45 19.11 -6.17 -13.78
N GLU A 46 18.68 -7.11 -12.94
CA GLU A 46 18.76 -8.53 -13.22
C GLU A 46 17.43 -9.03 -13.81
N PRO A 47 17.43 -9.56 -15.05
CA PRO A 47 16.20 -10.07 -15.65
C PRO A 47 15.73 -11.32 -14.90
N LEU A 48 14.47 -11.33 -14.46
CA LEU A 48 13.80 -12.51 -13.96
C LEU A 48 13.77 -13.62 -15.04
N ASP A 49 13.86 -14.86 -14.60
CA ASP A 49 13.60 -16.00 -15.47
C ASP A 49 12.14 -15.96 -15.97
N SER A 50 11.98 -16.13 -17.27
CA SER A 50 10.68 -16.34 -17.93
C SER A 50 9.83 -17.42 -17.25
N SER A 51 10.45 -18.44 -16.64
CA SER A 51 9.76 -19.51 -15.92
C SER A 51 9.01 -19.05 -14.66
N CYS A 52 9.27 -17.83 -14.18
CA CYS A 52 8.56 -17.19 -13.07
C CYS A 52 7.21 -16.57 -13.49
N PHE A 53 6.86 -16.58 -14.77
CA PHE A 53 5.61 -16.02 -15.30
C PHE A 53 4.80 -17.11 -16.01
N ASN A 54 3.54 -17.26 -15.64
CA ASN A 54 2.64 -18.19 -16.32
C ASN A 54 1.19 -17.73 -16.18
N TYR A 55 0.86 -16.66 -16.91
CA TYR A 55 -0.45 -16.04 -16.84
C TYR A 55 -1.07 -15.89 -18.22
N THR A 56 -2.41 -15.84 -18.26
CA THR A 56 -3.17 -15.47 -19.45
C THR A 56 -3.90 -14.16 -19.19
N VAL A 57 -3.70 -13.17 -20.06
CA VAL A 57 -4.41 -11.88 -19.99
C VAL A 57 -5.87 -12.10 -20.36
N VAL A 58 -6.78 -11.51 -19.59
CA VAL A 58 -8.22 -11.62 -19.82
C VAL A 58 -8.89 -10.26 -19.78
N GLU A 59 -9.94 -10.11 -20.57
CA GLU A 59 -10.84 -8.95 -20.50
C GLU A 59 -11.88 -9.19 -19.40
N ASN A 60 -12.29 -8.12 -18.71
CA ASN A 60 -13.36 -8.23 -17.72
C ASN A 60 -14.73 -8.30 -18.41
N ASN A 61 -15.37 -9.47 -18.36
CA ASN A 61 -16.67 -9.75 -18.97
C ASN A 61 -17.87 -9.19 -18.18
N LYS A 62 -17.80 -7.91 -17.75
CA LYS A 62 -18.83 -7.20 -16.95
C LYS A 62 -19.06 -7.77 -15.53
N CYS A 63 -18.11 -8.53 -14.98
CA CYS A 63 -18.15 -8.89 -13.57
C CYS A 63 -17.63 -7.74 -12.71
N LYS A 64 -18.13 -7.62 -11.49
CA LYS A 64 -17.56 -6.65 -10.54
C LYS A 64 -16.35 -7.26 -9.85
N LEU A 65 -15.27 -6.50 -9.74
CA LEU A 65 -14.04 -6.91 -9.11
C LEU A 65 -14.09 -6.61 -7.61
N VAL A 66 -13.63 -7.57 -6.81
CA VAL A 66 -13.52 -7.45 -5.36
C VAL A 66 -12.08 -7.67 -4.94
N TYR A 67 -11.55 -6.75 -4.15
CA TYR A 67 -10.27 -6.90 -3.48
C TYR A 67 -10.50 -7.08 -1.98
N LEU A 68 -10.18 -8.26 -1.46
CA LEU A 68 -10.20 -8.50 -0.02
C LEU A 68 -8.78 -8.26 0.51
N ASP A 69 -8.67 -7.46 1.56
CA ASP A 69 -7.40 -7.25 2.24
C ASP A 69 -6.91 -8.52 2.93
N GLN A 70 -5.60 -8.63 3.17
CA GLN A 70 -5.01 -9.83 3.77
C GLN A 70 -5.60 -10.14 5.14
N ASN A 71 -5.93 -9.10 5.94
CA ASN A 71 -6.56 -9.28 7.25
C ASN A 71 -7.98 -9.89 7.16
N VAL A 72 -8.67 -9.75 6.02
CA VAL A 72 -9.97 -10.39 5.77
C VAL A 72 -9.76 -11.82 5.31
N ILE A 73 -8.84 -12.03 4.35
CA ILE A 73 -8.54 -13.37 3.82
C ILE A 73 -7.99 -14.29 4.90
N SER A 74 -7.11 -13.78 5.78
CA SER A 74 -6.51 -14.57 6.86
C SER A 74 -7.54 -15.05 7.87
N ASN A 75 -8.62 -14.29 8.09
CA ASN A 75 -9.77 -14.73 8.90
C ASN A 75 -10.73 -15.62 8.08
N GLY A 76 -10.68 -15.53 6.75
CA GLY A 76 -11.54 -16.24 5.80
C GLY A 76 -11.29 -17.73 5.68
N PHE A 77 -10.33 -18.33 6.39
CA PHE A 77 -10.18 -19.79 6.44
C PHE A 77 -11.43 -20.49 6.99
N GLU A 78 -12.12 -19.88 7.95
CA GLU A 78 -13.34 -20.43 8.55
C GLU A 78 -14.59 -20.16 7.70
N ASP A 79 -14.60 -19.05 6.95
CA ASP A 79 -15.74 -18.57 6.17
C ASP A 79 -15.59 -18.75 4.64
N LYS A 80 -14.60 -19.51 4.18
CA LYS A 80 -14.25 -19.60 2.75
C LYS A 80 -15.43 -19.99 1.85
N ASP A 81 -16.25 -20.93 2.32
CA ASP A 81 -17.38 -21.45 1.54
C ASP A 81 -18.49 -20.40 1.41
N ARG A 82 -18.71 -19.63 2.48
CA ARG A 82 -19.64 -18.50 2.51
C ARG A 82 -19.19 -17.38 1.56
N ILE A 83 -17.90 -17.01 1.61
CA ILE A 83 -17.34 -16.01 0.71
C ILE A 83 -17.48 -16.47 -0.75
N LYS A 84 -17.12 -17.72 -1.04
CA LYS A 84 -17.23 -18.30 -2.39
C LYS A 84 -18.67 -18.28 -2.91
N GLU A 85 -19.63 -18.67 -2.08
CA GLU A 85 -21.05 -18.62 -2.42
C GLU A 85 -21.52 -17.20 -2.75
N ILE A 86 -21.11 -16.21 -1.96
CA ILE A 86 -21.41 -14.80 -2.21
C ILE A 86 -20.82 -14.34 -3.55
N LEU A 87 -19.56 -14.68 -3.84
CA LEU A 87 -18.90 -14.31 -5.08
C LEU A 87 -19.62 -14.89 -6.30
N ASP A 88 -19.94 -16.19 -6.25
CA ASP A 88 -20.58 -16.93 -7.34
C ASP A 88 -22.01 -16.41 -7.63
N ARG A 89 -22.82 -16.17 -6.59
CA ARG A 89 -24.22 -15.75 -6.76
C ARG A 89 -24.38 -14.29 -7.20
N ASN A 90 -23.41 -13.43 -6.87
CA ASN A 90 -23.52 -11.99 -7.12
C ASN A 90 -22.69 -11.51 -8.33
N ASN A 91 -22.20 -12.45 -9.16
CA ASN A 91 -21.36 -12.16 -10.32
C ASN A 91 -20.13 -11.29 -9.96
N LEU A 92 -19.47 -11.65 -8.86
CA LEU A 92 -18.28 -10.99 -8.36
C LEU A 92 -17.06 -11.85 -8.65
N ILE A 93 -15.94 -11.21 -9.00
CA ILE A 93 -14.64 -11.87 -9.12
C ILE A 93 -13.74 -11.28 -8.05
N MET A 94 -13.37 -12.12 -7.09
CA MET A 94 -12.28 -11.78 -6.18
C MET A 94 -10.95 -11.89 -6.93
N ILE A 95 -10.12 -10.87 -6.82
CA ILE A 95 -8.77 -10.89 -7.38
C ILE A 95 -7.72 -10.95 -6.26
N TYR A 96 -6.55 -11.51 -6.55
CA TYR A 96 -5.36 -11.27 -5.75
C TYR A 96 -4.36 -10.35 -6.48
N SER A 97 -3.48 -9.73 -5.73
CA SER A 97 -2.29 -9.03 -6.19
C SER A 97 -1.01 -9.68 -5.63
N PRO A 98 0.18 -9.35 -6.19
CA PRO A 98 1.47 -9.73 -5.62
C PRO A 98 1.64 -9.38 -4.13
N ASN A 99 0.92 -8.38 -3.61
CA ASN A 99 1.08 -7.97 -2.21
C ASN A 99 0.53 -9.00 -1.21
N HIS A 100 -0.50 -9.75 -1.57
CA HIS A 100 -0.92 -10.89 -0.74
C HIS A 100 0.23 -11.90 -0.62
N LEU A 101 1.00 -12.08 -1.69
CA LEU A 101 2.11 -13.02 -1.72
C LEU A 101 3.32 -12.51 -0.93
N GLU A 102 3.51 -11.19 -0.82
CA GLU A 102 4.49 -10.59 0.10
C GLU A 102 4.21 -10.99 1.56
N GLU A 103 2.94 -10.99 1.96
CA GLU A 103 2.53 -11.46 3.29
C GLU A 103 2.63 -12.97 3.46
N VAL A 104 2.21 -13.74 2.45
CA VAL A 104 2.37 -15.20 2.44
C VAL A 104 3.84 -15.61 2.55
N ASN A 105 4.75 -14.89 1.92
CA ASN A 105 6.18 -15.17 1.99
C ASN A 105 6.78 -15.00 3.40
N ARG A 106 6.07 -14.34 4.32
CA ARG A 106 6.48 -14.19 5.74
C ARG A 106 5.94 -15.30 6.63
N LEU A 107 5.11 -16.21 6.12
CA LEU A 107 4.60 -17.34 6.90
C LEU A 107 5.75 -18.25 7.34
N PRO A 108 5.68 -18.83 8.55
CA PRO A 108 6.82 -19.49 9.19
C PRO A 108 7.23 -20.81 8.53
N ASN A 109 6.34 -21.47 7.78
CA ASN A 109 6.59 -22.78 7.18
C ASN A 109 5.84 -22.96 5.86
N GLU A 110 6.33 -23.90 5.03
CA GLU A 110 5.77 -24.17 3.69
C GLU A 110 4.37 -24.80 3.73
N ASP A 111 3.98 -25.48 4.82
CA ASP A 111 2.63 -26.04 4.94
C ASP A 111 1.57 -24.93 5.05
N GLU A 112 1.86 -23.89 5.85
CA GLU A 112 1.01 -22.69 5.96
C GLU A 112 0.98 -21.90 4.65
N VAL A 113 2.13 -21.75 3.99
CA VAL A 113 2.21 -21.14 2.65
C VAL A 113 1.30 -21.89 1.67
N ASN A 114 1.42 -23.22 1.58
CA ASN A 114 0.63 -24.03 0.67
C ASN A 114 -0.87 -23.97 0.98
N ARG A 115 -1.24 -23.96 2.27
CA ARG A 115 -2.64 -23.76 2.69
C ARG A 115 -3.18 -22.41 2.21
N PHE A 116 -2.42 -21.33 2.36
CA PHE A 116 -2.85 -20.01 1.92
C PHE A 116 -2.92 -19.91 0.40
N LEU A 117 -1.96 -20.47 -0.33
CA LEU A 117 -2.00 -20.51 -1.80
C LEU A 117 -3.25 -21.27 -2.29
N ASN A 118 -3.62 -22.38 -1.64
CA ASN A 118 -4.85 -23.11 -1.97
C ASN A 118 -6.10 -22.28 -1.68
N LEU A 119 -6.15 -21.55 -0.57
CA LEU A 119 -7.25 -20.63 -0.28
C LEU A 119 -7.38 -19.55 -1.37
N LEU A 120 -6.26 -18.94 -1.79
CA LEU A 120 -6.27 -17.97 -2.89
C LEU A 120 -6.76 -18.61 -4.20
N ARG A 121 -6.29 -19.80 -4.57
CA ARG A 121 -6.75 -20.52 -5.76
C ARG A 121 -8.26 -20.74 -5.75
N GLU A 122 -8.80 -21.15 -4.60
CA GLU A 122 -10.23 -21.43 -4.43
C GLU A 122 -11.09 -20.15 -4.51
N LEU A 123 -10.71 -19.08 -3.81
CA LEU A 123 -11.50 -17.85 -3.74
C LEU A 123 -11.39 -16.99 -4.99
N THR A 124 -10.18 -16.88 -5.54
CA THR A 124 -9.92 -15.99 -6.68
C THR A 124 -10.10 -16.70 -8.02
N LYS A 125 -10.18 -18.03 -8.04
CA LYS A 125 -10.11 -18.84 -9.27
C LYS A 125 -8.90 -18.45 -10.12
N ASN A 126 -7.80 -18.10 -9.46
CA ASN A 126 -6.54 -17.61 -10.05
C ASN A 126 -6.62 -16.24 -10.74
N TYR A 127 -7.72 -15.49 -10.62
CA TYR A 127 -7.77 -14.12 -11.13
C TYR A 127 -6.89 -13.20 -10.31
N CYS A 128 -6.09 -12.39 -11.00
CA CYS A 128 -5.17 -11.45 -10.40
C CYS A 128 -5.06 -10.15 -11.19
N LEU A 129 -4.67 -9.08 -10.49
CA LEU A 129 -4.15 -7.88 -11.13
C LEU A 129 -2.63 -7.89 -11.05
N LEU A 130 -1.99 -7.79 -12.21
CA LEU A 130 -0.54 -7.71 -12.34
C LEU A 130 -0.14 -6.36 -12.95
N PRO A 131 1.02 -5.80 -12.59
CA PRO A 131 1.62 -4.71 -13.35
C PRO A 131 1.83 -5.14 -14.81
N LYS A 132 1.49 -4.27 -15.77
CA LYS A 132 1.63 -4.57 -17.19
C LYS A 132 3.13 -4.63 -17.58
N PRO A 133 3.64 -5.75 -18.12
CA PRO A 133 5.01 -5.80 -18.60
C PRO A 133 5.22 -4.79 -19.73
N ASN A 134 6.28 -3.99 -19.64
CA ASN A 134 6.60 -2.93 -20.61
C ASN A 134 5.45 -1.91 -20.85
N GLY A 135 4.48 -1.84 -19.94
CA GLY A 135 3.41 -0.83 -19.97
C GLY A 135 3.92 0.52 -19.46
N ALA A 136 3.09 1.56 -19.61
CA ALA A 136 3.33 2.79 -18.87
C ALA A 136 3.34 2.50 -17.36
N VAL A 137 4.07 3.33 -16.62
CA VAL A 137 4.05 3.34 -15.15
C VAL A 137 2.57 3.39 -14.74
N ASP A 138 2.12 2.40 -13.96
CA ASP A 138 0.78 2.28 -13.34
C ASP A 138 -0.29 1.52 -14.13
N GLU A 139 0.03 1.04 -15.33
CA GLU A 139 -0.86 0.12 -16.05
C GLU A 139 -0.87 -1.25 -15.37
N HIS A 140 -2.08 -1.76 -15.15
CA HIS A 140 -2.31 -3.09 -14.61
C HIS A 140 -3.14 -3.90 -15.58
N ILE A 141 -2.89 -5.20 -15.65
CA ILE A 141 -3.63 -6.16 -16.45
C ILE A 141 -4.40 -7.11 -15.53
N LEU A 142 -5.63 -7.41 -15.92
CA LEU A 142 -6.36 -8.53 -15.35
C LEU A 142 -5.84 -9.81 -16.03
N ALA A 143 -5.44 -10.77 -15.22
CA ALA A 143 -4.88 -12.02 -15.70
C ALA A 143 -5.35 -13.20 -14.86
N ILE A 144 -5.25 -14.39 -15.42
CA ILE A 144 -5.40 -15.66 -14.70
C ILE A 144 -4.00 -16.26 -14.53
N GLU A 145 -3.54 -16.38 -13.29
CA GLU A 145 -2.24 -16.93 -12.93
C GLU A 145 -2.34 -17.74 -11.63
N ASP A 146 -1.72 -18.93 -11.58
CA ASP A 146 -1.59 -19.64 -10.31
C ASP A 146 -0.72 -18.82 -9.32
N PRO A 147 -1.20 -18.55 -8.08
CA PRO A 147 -0.49 -17.74 -7.08
C PRO A 147 0.96 -18.18 -6.81
N ILE A 148 1.32 -19.44 -7.08
CA ILE A 148 2.70 -19.92 -6.94
C ILE A 148 3.70 -19.15 -7.81
N PHE A 149 3.31 -18.69 -9.00
CA PHE A 149 4.19 -17.94 -9.90
C PHE A 149 4.44 -16.53 -9.35
N SER A 150 3.40 -15.87 -8.84
CA SER A 150 3.54 -14.62 -8.09
C SER A 150 4.43 -14.80 -6.86
N LEU A 151 4.26 -15.89 -6.08
CA LEU A 151 5.11 -16.16 -4.92
C LEU A 151 6.58 -16.40 -5.31
N LYS A 152 6.85 -17.10 -6.41
CA LYS A 152 8.22 -17.28 -6.93
C LYS A 152 8.89 -15.92 -7.20
N ARG A 153 8.17 -14.97 -7.78
CA ARG A 153 8.67 -13.61 -8.03
C ARG A 153 8.93 -12.85 -6.73
N VAL A 154 8.01 -12.93 -5.77
CA VAL A 154 8.20 -12.34 -4.43
C VAL A 154 9.44 -12.92 -3.74
N ARG A 155 9.63 -14.25 -3.77
CA ARG A 155 10.80 -14.91 -3.20
C ARG A 155 12.09 -14.49 -3.89
N TYR A 156 12.08 -14.37 -5.21
CA TYR A 156 13.23 -13.89 -5.99
C TYR A 156 13.63 -12.47 -5.56
N TYR A 157 12.65 -11.58 -5.35
CA TYR A 157 12.87 -10.20 -4.95
C TYR A 157 12.85 -9.97 -3.43
N GLN A 158 12.97 -11.01 -2.60
CA GLN A 158 12.85 -10.89 -1.14
C GLN A 158 13.81 -9.85 -0.55
N ASP A 159 15.02 -9.75 -1.08
CA ASP A 159 16.01 -8.76 -0.67
C ASP A 159 15.57 -7.31 -0.92
N VAL A 160 14.79 -7.10 -1.99
CA VAL A 160 14.18 -5.82 -2.37
C VAL A 160 13.00 -5.52 -1.46
N SER A 161 12.13 -6.50 -1.21
CA SER A 161 11.00 -6.37 -0.30
C SER A 161 11.45 -5.99 1.11
N ILE A 162 12.51 -6.64 1.63
CA ILE A 162 13.14 -6.27 2.91
C ILE A 162 13.72 -4.85 2.86
N ALA A 163 14.39 -4.47 1.76
CA ALA A 163 14.94 -3.13 1.63
C ALA A 163 13.84 -2.05 1.59
N PHE A 164 12.73 -2.32 0.91
CA PHE A 164 11.55 -1.46 0.84
C PHE A 164 10.88 -1.27 2.21
N GLU A 165 10.70 -2.36 2.97
CA GLU A 165 10.17 -2.29 4.34
C GLU A 165 11.06 -1.46 5.27
N ASN A 166 12.38 -1.69 5.19
CA ASN A 166 13.34 -0.90 5.96
C ASN A 166 13.30 0.56 5.54
N HIS A 167 13.23 0.86 4.23
CA HIS A 167 13.16 2.23 3.72
C HIS A 167 11.93 2.96 4.28
N THR A 168 10.78 2.28 4.27
CA THR A 168 9.53 2.81 4.83
C THR A 168 9.63 3.04 6.34
N ARG A 169 10.32 2.15 7.07
CA ARG A 169 10.56 2.30 8.51
C ARG A 169 11.43 3.51 8.84
N GLU A 170 12.49 3.75 8.07
CA GLU A 170 13.36 4.91 8.27
C GLU A 170 12.58 6.23 8.10
N GLY A 171 11.56 6.26 7.23
CA GLY A 171 10.68 7.43 7.02
C GLY A 171 9.77 7.80 8.19
N VAL A 172 9.71 7.02 9.28
CA VAL A 172 8.89 7.32 10.46
C VAL A 172 9.27 8.65 11.12
N PHE A 173 10.52 9.11 10.93
CA PHE A 173 11.01 10.37 11.47
C PHE A 173 10.54 11.58 10.66
N ASP A 174 10.11 11.43 9.41
CA ASP A 174 9.87 12.56 8.49
C ASP A 174 8.94 13.62 9.08
N ARG A 175 7.81 13.22 9.68
CA ARG A 175 6.89 14.19 10.26
C ARG A 175 7.51 14.98 11.42
N GLU A 176 8.19 14.29 12.33
CA GLU A 176 8.74 14.92 13.55
C GLU A 176 9.76 16.00 13.21
N PHE A 177 10.49 15.84 12.11
CA PHE A 177 11.52 16.77 11.65
C PHE A 177 11.05 17.80 10.63
N LEU A 178 10.27 17.37 9.63
CA LEU A 178 9.82 18.24 8.54
C LEU A 178 8.61 19.07 8.93
N PHE A 179 7.79 18.57 9.86
CA PHE A 179 6.56 19.21 10.30
C PHE A 179 6.41 19.14 11.84
N PRO A 180 7.37 19.70 12.61
CA PRO A 180 7.31 19.69 14.06
C PRO A 180 6.05 20.35 14.61
N GLU A 181 5.43 21.27 13.87
CA GLU A 181 4.14 21.87 14.20
C GLU A 181 3.02 20.81 14.30
N TYR A 182 3.09 19.70 13.58
CA TYR A 182 2.09 18.63 13.62
C TYR A 182 2.27 17.65 14.80
N GLU A 183 3.33 17.79 15.59
CA GLU A 183 3.56 16.95 16.77
C GLU A 183 2.81 17.42 18.02
N ASN A 184 2.24 18.63 17.99
CA ASN A 184 1.51 19.17 19.13
C ASN A 184 0.15 18.45 19.33
N LYS A 185 -0.40 18.53 20.55
CA LYS A 185 -1.65 17.82 20.91
C LYS A 185 -2.87 18.37 20.16
N GLU A 186 -2.97 19.67 19.97
CA GLU A 186 -4.08 20.33 19.31
C GLU A 186 -4.22 19.86 17.86
N HIS A 187 -3.12 19.84 17.11
CA HIS A 187 -3.08 19.30 15.74
C HIS A 187 -3.48 17.82 15.72
N LYS A 188 -2.93 17.01 16.62
CA LYS A 188 -3.24 15.56 16.69
C LYS A 188 -4.72 15.31 16.97
N ASP A 189 -5.32 16.08 17.87
CA ASP A 189 -6.74 15.97 18.21
C ASP A 189 -7.63 16.45 17.05
N MET A 190 -7.24 17.53 16.37
CA MET A 190 -7.93 18.05 15.17
C MET A 190 -7.88 17.02 14.03
N ILE A 191 -6.68 16.59 13.64
CA ILE A 191 -6.47 15.73 12.48
C ILE A 191 -7.12 14.36 12.68
N ALA A 192 -7.13 13.83 13.90
CA ALA A 192 -7.74 12.53 14.18
C ALA A 192 -9.26 12.50 13.94
N ASN A 193 -9.93 13.65 13.99
CA ASN A 193 -11.38 13.80 13.83
C ASN A 193 -11.79 14.40 12.47
N GLU A 194 -10.83 14.68 11.59
CA GLU A 194 -11.10 15.24 10.27
C GLU A 194 -11.79 14.23 9.35
N ASN A 195 -12.85 14.70 8.67
CA ASN A 195 -13.68 13.92 7.75
C ASN A 195 -13.42 14.28 6.28
N ASP A 196 -12.66 15.36 6.02
CA ASP A 196 -12.19 15.73 4.70
C ASP A 196 -10.75 16.26 4.73
N ILE A 197 -9.80 15.33 4.89
CA ILE A 197 -8.39 15.61 5.19
C ILE A 197 -7.69 16.45 4.12
N PHE A 198 -8.05 16.23 2.85
CA PHE A 198 -7.38 16.90 1.74
C PHE A 198 -8.01 18.26 1.45
N ASN A 199 -9.34 18.41 1.65
CA ASN A 199 -9.97 19.70 1.48
C ASN A 199 -9.73 20.65 2.65
N SER A 200 -9.49 20.16 3.86
CA SER A 200 -9.19 21.01 5.03
C SER A 200 -7.86 21.74 4.93
N LEU A 201 -6.89 21.22 4.18
CA LEU A 201 -5.64 21.92 3.89
C LEU A 201 -5.85 23.10 2.95
N THR A 202 -5.09 24.17 3.08
CA THR A 202 -4.93 25.14 1.99
C THR A 202 -4.15 24.53 0.81
N ASN A 203 -4.20 25.15 -0.36
CA ASN A 203 -3.38 24.71 -1.50
C ASN A 203 -1.87 24.83 -1.19
N GLU A 204 -1.47 25.86 -0.44
CA GLU A 204 -0.09 26.06 -0.01
C GLU A 204 0.36 24.93 0.93
N GLU A 205 -0.43 24.59 1.93
CA GLU A 205 -0.14 23.48 2.84
C GLU A 205 -0.08 22.14 2.10
N PHE A 206 -1.04 21.88 1.20
CA PHE A 206 -1.06 20.67 0.40
C PHE A 206 0.21 20.57 -0.47
N SER A 207 0.59 21.66 -1.13
CA SER A 207 1.80 21.72 -1.96
C SER A 207 3.08 21.52 -1.14
N ARG A 208 3.15 22.14 0.04
CA ARG A 208 4.25 21.99 0.99
C ARG A 208 4.42 20.55 1.48
N VAL A 209 3.32 19.90 1.88
CA VAL A 209 3.38 18.51 2.36
C VAL A 209 3.69 17.54 1.22
N SER A 210 3.07 17.72 0.05
CA SER A 210 3.31 16.86 -1.12
C SER A 210 4.76 16.91 -1.65
N PHE A 211 5.38 18.10 -1.64
CA PHE A 211 6.79 18.26 -2.00
C PHE A 211 7.72 17.37 -1.18
N ASN A 212 7.40 17.17 0.10
CA ASN A 212 8.20 16.37 1.02
C ASN A 212 7.99 14.84 0.89
N VAL A 213 7.12 14.38 -0.02
CA VAL A 213 6.92 12.94 -0.27
C VAL A 213 7.89 12.41 -1.33
N PHE A 214 7.94 13.03 -2.51
CA PHE A 214 8.79 12.60 -3.64
C PHE A 214 9.58 13.73 -4.31
N GLY A 215 9.67 14.91 -3.68
CA GLY A 215 10.37 16.07 -4.26
C GLY A 215 9.59 16.77 -5.38
N THR A 216 8.31 16.45 -5.55
CA THR A 216 7.43 17.07 -6.54
C THR A 216 6.31 17.79 -5.82
N SER A 217 6.18 19.10 -6.07
CA SER A 217 5.07 19.90 -5.57
C SER A 217 3.82 19.59 -6.39
N TYR A 218 2.78 19.10 -5.73
CA TYR A 218 1.46 18.96 -6.33
C TYR A 218 0.50 19.98 -5.76
N ASN A 219 -0.41 20.46 -6.60
CA ASN A 219 -1.60 21.17 -6.20
C ASN A 219 -2.78 20.21 -6.15
N LYS A 220 -3.85 20.57 -5.44
CA LYS A 220 -5.07 19.74 -5.37
C LYS A 220 -5.68 19.47 -6.75
N SER A 221 -5.56 20.43 -7.68
CA SER A 221 -6.03 20.30 -9.07
C SER A 221 -5.34 19.19 -9.85
N ASP A 222 -4.14 18.76 -9.43
CA ASP A 222 -3.36 17.73 -10.10
C ASP A 222 -3.90 16.31 -9.82
N PHE A 223 -4.89 16.20 -8.93
CA PHE A 223 -5.57 14.96 -8.53
C PHE A 223 -6.94 14.79 -9.20
N ASN A 224 -7.20 15.51 -10.29
CA ASN A 224 -8.38 15.26 -11.12
C ASN A 224 -8.30 13.87 -11.82
N VAL A 225 -9.45 13.35 -12.25
CA VAL A 225 -9.60 11.99 -12.82
C VAL A 225 -8.65 11.75 -14.00
N GLU A 226 -8.51 12.70 -14.93
CA GLU A 226 -7.63 12.54 -16.10
C GLU A 226 -6.17 12.39 -15.68
N SER A 227 -5.75 13.21 -14.72
CA SER A 227 -4.40 13.22 -14.19
C SER A 227 -4.12 11.99 -13.34
N ILE A 228 -5.12 11.48 -12.61
CA ILE A 228 -5.05 10.23 -11.86
C ILE A 228 -4.89 9.03 -12.78
N ASN A 229 -5.56 9.01 -13.94
CA ASN A 229 -5.44 7.91 -14.88
C ASN A 229 -4.03 7.76 -15.48
N LYS A 230 -3.23 8.84 -15.50
CA LYS A 230 -1.85 8.84 -16.02
C LYS A 230 -0.80 8.38 -14.99
N GLU A 231 -1.05 8.65 -13.71
CA GLU A 231 -0.09 8.48 -12.61
C GLU A 231 -0.78 7.92 -11.35
N PHE A 232 -1.62 6.90 -11.55
CA PHE A 232 -2.52 6.39 -10.53
C PHE A 232 -1.78 5.96 -9.27
N LEU A 233 -0.80 5.06 -9.41
CA LEU A 233 -0.06 4.50 -8.27
C LEU A 233 0.70 5.61 -7.55
N LEU A 234 1.39 6.47 -8.31
CA LEU A 234 2.16 7.56 -7.73
C LEU A 234 1.26 8.47 -6.89
N LYS A 235 0.08 8.83 -7.41
CA LYS A 235 -0.85 9.73 -6.71
C LYS A 235 -1.52 9.09 -5.51
N ILE A 236 -1.89 7.81 -5.58
CA ILE A 236 -2.36 7.07 -4.40
C ILE A 236 -1.27 7.07 -3.31
N LYS A 237 -0.01 6.78 -3.67
CA LYS A 237 1.12 6.79 -2.72
C LYS A 237 1.40 8.18 -2.16
N VAL A 238 1.34 9.24 -2.97
CA VAL A 238 1.46 10.63 -2.52
C VAL A 238 0.38 10.96 -1.50
N MET A 239 -0.89 10.70 -1.81
CA MET A 239 -2.00 10.97 -0.90
C MET A 239 -1.85 10.21 0.42
N TYR A 240 -1.50 8.92 0.34
CA TYR A 240 -1.28 8.12 1.55
C TYR A 240 -0.15 8.69 2.42
N LYS A 241 0.97 9.10 1.81
CA LYS A 241 2.11 9.69 2.53
C LYS A 241 1.82 11.08 3.07
N ILE A 242 1.01 11.90 2.38
CA ILE A 242 0.48 13.15 2.94
C ILE A 242 -0.26 12.85 4.25
N MET A 243 -1.12 11.83 4.28
CA MET A 243 -1.85 11.45 5.50
C MET A 243 -0.92 10.97 6.62
N ASP A 244 0.17 10.26 6.30
CA ASP A 244 1.23 9.91 7.27
C ASP A 244 1.90 11.16 7.86
N LEU A 245 2.27 12.11 7.00
CA LEU A 245 2.93 13.37 7.38
C LEU A 245 1.99 14.28 8.18
N LEU A 246 0.69 14.26 7.92
CA LEU A 246 -0.29 14.99 8.74
C LEU A 246 -0.57 14.30 10.09
N GLY A 247 -0.22 13.01 10.21
CA GLY A 247 -0.52 12.21 11.39
C GLY A 247 -1.93 11.60 11.42
N TYR A 248 -2.62 11.59 10.28
CA TYR A 248 -4.00 11.12 10.18
C TYR A 248 -4.11 9.59 10.28
N LYS A 249 -4.87 9.09 11.27
CA LYS A 249 -5.14 7.65 11.49
C LYS A 249 -3.87 6.77 11.43
N LEU A 250 -2.78 7.25 11.99
CA LEU A 250 -1.55 6.47 12.04
C LEU A 250 -1.66 5.30 13.00
N GLU A 251 -0.96 4.23 12.66
CA GLU A 251 -0.68 3.19 13.62
C GLU A 251 0.11 3.76 14.81
N LYS A 252 -0.30 3.40 16.03
CA LYS A 252 0.35 3.89 17.25
C LYS A 252 1.79 3.36 17.31
N LYS A 253 2.75 4.28 17.57
CA LYS A 253 4.22 4.07 17.72
C LYS A 253 4.66 3.01 18.78
N LYS A 254 3.82 2.08 19.26
CA LYS A 254 4.23 1.07 20.27
C LYS A 254 5.21 0.05 19.66
N ASN A 255 6.49 0.44 19.65
CA ASN A 255 7.73 -0.34 19.57
C ASN A 255 7.97 -1.34 18.44
N ARG A 256 7.07 -1.54 17.47
CA ARG A 256 7.41 -2.33 16.28
C ARG A 256 6.69 -1.74 15.08
N TYR A 257 7.46 -1.14 14.18
CA TYR A 257 7.07 -1.13 12.77
C TYR A 257 6.70 -2.57 12.41
N LYS A 258 5.42 -2.84 12.14
CA LYS A 258 5.01 -4.14 11.62
C LYS A 258 5.39 -4.17 10.15
N ALA A 259 6.11 -5.20 9.72
CA ALA A 259 6.49 -5.38 8.32
C ALA A 259 5.29 -5.24 7.35
N GLY A 260 4.09 -5.67 7.77
CA GLY A 260 2.85 -5.53 7.00
C GLY A 260 2.43 -4.08 6.70
N ALA A 261 2.71 -3.12 7.59
CA ALA A 261 2.31 -1.72 7.41
C ALA A 261 3.02 -1.03 6.21
N ALA A 262 4.09 -1.63 5.68
CA ALA A 262 4.73 -1.17 4.44
C ALA A 262 3.80 -1.31 3.22
N TYR A 263 2.91 -2.31 3.27
CA TYR A 263 2.14 -2.75 2.13
C TYR A 263 0.73 -2.19 2.11
N ASP A 264 0.27 -1.50 3.16
CA ASP A 264 -1.03 -0.80 3.15
C ASP A 264 -1.22 0.11 1.91
N PRO A 265 -0.27 0.98 1.53
CA PRO A 265 -0.40 1.79 0.32
C PRO A 265 -0.42 0.93 -0.94
N GLU A 266 0.33 -0.19 -0.93
CA GLU A 266 0.38 -1.11 -2.06
C GLU A 266 -0.97 -1.82 -2.22
N HIS A 267 -1.59 -2.30 -1.13
CA HIS A 267 -2.93 -2.91 -1.15
C HIS A 267 -3.97 -1.95 -1.71
N LEU A 268 -3.92 -0.67 -1.31
CA LEU A 268 -4.82 0.35 -1.84
C LEU A 268 -4.68 0.55 -3.35
N VAL A 269 -3.46 0.52 -3.90
CA VAL A 269 -3.27 0.69 -5.36
C VAL A 269 -4.03 -0.35 -6.16
N TYR A 270 -4.04 -1.62 -5.72
CA TYR A 270 -4.81 -2.67 -6.38
C TYR A 270 -6.30 -2.58 -6.05
N ALA A 271 -6.63 -2.36 -4.77
CA ALA A 271 -8.01 -2.32 -4.31
C ALA A 271 -8.82 -1.19 -4.95
N LEU A 272 -8.21 -0.02 -5.14
CA LEU A 272 -8.86 1.15 -5.74
C LEU A 272 -9.03 1.04 -7.28
N LYS A 273 -8.56 -0.05 -7.90
CA LYS A 273 -8.87 -0.44 -9.28
C LYS A 273 -10.05 -1.42 -9.37
N CYS A 274 -10.60 -1.85 -8.24
CA CYS A 274 -11.74 -2.75 -8.15
C CYS A 274 -13.04 -1.99 -7.89
N ASP A 275 -14.19 -2.66 -8.00
CA ASP A 275 -15.48 -2.10 -7.61
C ASP A 275 -15.66 -2.09 -6.09
N TYR A 276 -15.06 -3.07 -5.40
CA TYR A 276 -15.14 -3.24 -3.96
C TYR A 276 -13.77 -3.43 -3.33
N PHE A 277 -13.50 -2.69 -2.25
CA PHE A 277 -12.40 -2.93 -1.34
C PHE A 277 -12.94 -3.35 0.02
N VAL A 278 -12.51 -4.51 0.53
CA VAL A 278 -12.96 -5.02 1.82
C VAL A 278 -11.79 -5.14 2.78
N THR A 279 -11.83 -4.44 3.90
CA THR A 279 -10.81 -4.52 4.97
C THR A 279 -11.46 -4.38 6.34
N ASN A 280 -10.92 -5.09 7.33
CA ASN A 280 -11.32 -4.91 8.73
C ASN A 280 -10.39 -3.92 9.47
N ASP A 281 -9.38 -3.38 8.80
CA ASP A 281 -8.54 -2.32 9.37
C ASP A 281 -9.27 -0.98 9.27
N LYS A 282 -9.69 -0.47 10.43
CA LYS A 282 -10.43 0.80 10.53
C LYS A 282 -9.60 2.01 10.10
N ASN A 283 -8.29 2.01 10.36
CA ASN A 283 -7.43 3.12 9.97
C ASN A 283 -7.24 3.12 8.44
N LEU A 284 -6.95 1.95 7.86
CA LEU A 284 -6.82 1.80 6.41
C LEU A 284 -8.14 2.13 5.70
N MET A 285 -9.27 1.67 6.24
CA MET A 285 -10.59 2.01 5.72
C MET A 285 -10.85 3.53 5.74
N CYS A 286 -10.57 4.22 6.86
CA CYS A 286 -10.71 5.67 6.93
C CYS A 286 -9.83 6.36 5.88
N ARG A 287 -8.57 5.92 5.74
CA ARG A 287 -7.63 6.48 4.75
C ARG A 287 -8.11 6.29 3.32
N ALA A 288 -8.54 5.07 2.98
CA ALA A 288 -9.11 4.73 1.68
C ALA A 288 -10.33 5.60 1.35
N LYS A 289 -11.25 5.79 2.30
CA LYS A 289 -12.46 6.61 2.11
C LYS A 289 -12.13 8.08 1.82
N GLN A 290 -11.12 8.64 2.48
CA GLN A 290 -10.64 10.00 2.19
C GLN A 290 -10.08 10.12 0.78
N ILE A 291 -9.27 9.16 0.36
CA ILE A 291 -8.68 9.12 -0.99
C ILE A 291 -9.80 9.02 -2.04
N VAL A 292 -10.67 8.02 -1.94
CA VAL A 292 -11.78 7.80 -2.87
C VAL A 292 -12.66 9.04 -3.00
N LYS A 293 -12.99 9.69 -1.88
CA LYS A 293 -13.78 10.92 -1.85
C LYS A 293 -13.07 12.07 -2.58
N PHE A 294 -11.78 12.27 -2.32
CA PHE A 294 -11.02 13.40 -2.86
C PHE A 294 -10.82 13.31 -4.38
N ILE A 295 -10.53 12.12 -4.90
CA ILE A 295 -10.33 11.89 -6.35
C ILE A 295 -11.57 11.38 -7.08
N ASN A 296 -12.71 11.27 -6.37
CA ASN A 296 -14.00 10.85 -6.90
C ASN A 296 -13.95 9.50 -7.64
N LEU A 297 -13.36 8.49 -7.01
CA LEU A 297 -13.36 7.12 -7.54
C LEU A 297 -14.68 6.41 -7.22
N ASN A 298 -15.12 5.55 -8.13
CA ASN A 298 -16.30 4.70 -7.95
C ASN A 298 -15.92 3.35 -7.34
N VAL A 299 -15.34 3.37 -6.14
CA VAL A 299 -14.97 2.17 -5.37
C VAL A 299 -15.72 2.18 -4.05
N GLU A 300 -16.41 1.10 -3.73
CA GLU A 300 -17.11 0.96 -2.47
C GLU A 300 -16.22 0.26 -1.44
N ILE A 301 -16.00 0.91 -0.29
CA ILE A 301 -15.12 0.44 0.77
C ILE A 301 -15.95 -0.08 1.94
N LEU A 302 -15.79 -1.36 2.26
CA LEU A 302 -16.63 -2.11 3.19
C LEU A 302 -15.79 -2.81 4.27
N GLU A 303 -16.32 -2.91 5.50
CA GLU A 303 -15.89 -3.93 6.44
C GLU A 303 -16.40 -5.31 6.00
N TYR A 304 -15.79 -6.39 6.51
CA TYR A 304 -16.22 -7.75 6.18
C TYR A 304 -17.72 -7.98 6.42
N ASN A 305 -18.22 -7.59 7.60
CA ASN A 305 -19.65 -7.76 7.92
C ASN A 305 -20.57 -6.94 7.01
N GLU A 306 -20.13 -5.76 6.56
CA GLU A 306 -20.89 -4.93 5.62
C GLU A 306 -20.94 -5.60 4.24
N PHE A 307 -19.82 -6.15 3.77
CA PHE A 307 -19.73 -6.93 2.53
C PHE A 307 -20.67 -8.13 2.57
N ILE A 308 -20.60 -8.93 3.64
CA ILE A 308 -21.47 -10.08 3.85
C ILE A 308 -22.95 -9.66 3.84
N ASN A 309 -23.34 -8.70 4.68
CA ASN A 309 -24.75 -8.26 4.78
C ASN A 309 -25.29 -7.73 3.45
N LYS A 310 -24.47 -6.99 2.69
CA LYS A 310 -24.84 -6.40 1.41
C LYS A 310 -25.19 -7.47 0.38
N PHE A 311 -24.42 -8.56 0.33
CA PHE A 311 -24.56 -9.60 -0.70
C PHE A 311 -25.28 -10.87 -0.25
N GLU A 312 -25.48 -11.05 1.06
CA GLU A 312 -26.41 -12.03 1.62
C GLU A 312 -27.85 -11.51 1.61
N GLY A 313 -28.09 -10.21 1.79
CA GLY A 313 -29.43 -9.64 1.72
C GLY A 313 -30.12 -9.81 0.35
N THR A 314 -29.33 -10.06 -0.71
CA THR A 314 -29.81 -10.46 -2.04
C THR A 314 -30.39 -11.89 -2.08
N LEU A 315 -30.22 -12.69 -1.02
CA LEU A 315 -30.71 -14.08 -0.91
C LEU A 315 -32.23 -14.21 -0.67
N CYS A 316 -32.91 -13.15 -0.25
CA CYS A 316 -34.34 -13.19 0.12
C CYS A 316 -35.28 -12.56 -0.92
N LYS A 317 -34.78 -12.15 -2.09
CA LYS A 317 -35.58 -11.50 -3.16
C LYS A 317 -35.52 -12.23 -4.50
N SER A 318 -35.46 -13.56 -4.48
CA SER A 318 -35.69 -14.41 -5.66
C SER A 318 -37.02 -15.16 -5.52
#